data_AF-A0A943N1F6-F1
#
_entry.id   AF-A0A943N1F6-F1
#
_cell.length_a   1.000
_cell.length_b   1.000
_cell.length_c   1.000
_cell.angle_alpha   90.00
_cell.angle_beta   90.00
_cell.angle_gamma   90.00
#
_symmetry.space_group_name_H-M   'P 1'
#
loop_
_entity.id
_entity.type
_entity.pdbx_description
1 polymer ?
#
loop_
_entity_poly.entity_id
_entity_poly.type
_entity_poly.pdbx_seq_one_letter_code
_entity_poly.pdbx_strand_id
1 'polypeptide(L)'
;MGLLEDVVVNAKEAVNAVGKKAGQMVDISKLRLNAADLNNEISKRFEALGRVIYDSKKTENDSADLVNECITAIDELYEQLDAVNDQISALRSRVICKKCGAENPAEACYCNMCGSKLDV
;
A
#
# COMPACT_ATOMS: atom_id res chain seq x y z
N MET A 1 15.10 -21.90 21.12
CA MET A 1 13.71 -21.39 21.05
C MET A 1 13.80 -19.98 20.50
N GLY A 2 13.39 -19.61 19.29
CA GLY A 2 12.57 -20.25 18.29
C GLY A 2 11.90 -19.13 17.47
N LEU A 3 12.69 -18.28 16.81
CA LEU A 3 12.22 -17.08 16.06
C LEU A 3 11.35 -17.41 14.81
N LEU A 4 11.10 -18.69 14.56
CA LEU A 4 10.36 -19.19 13.40
C LEU A 4 8.88 -19.51 13.71
N GLU A 5 8.46 -19.46 14.97
CA GLU A 5 7.08 -19.80 15.34
C GLU A 5 6.08 -18.67 15.05
N ASP A 6 6.51 -17.41 15.02
CA ASP A 6 5.63 -16.25 14.76
C ASP A 6 5.29 -16.05 13.26
N VAL A 7 6.10 -16.57 12.34
CA VAL A 7 5.90 -16.39 10.89
C VAL A 7 4.81 -17.33 10.36
N VAL A 8 4.65 -18.52 10.95
CA VAL A 8 3.72 -19.56 10.47
C VAL A 8 2.27 -19.25 10.84
N VAL A 9 2.05 -18.52 11.94
CA VAL A 9 0.71 -18.13 12.39
C VAL A 9 0.07 -17.14 11.40
N ASN A 10 0.85 -16.19 10.87
CA ASN A 10 0.36 -15.21 9.91
C ASN A 10 0.01 -15.81 8.53
N ALA A 11 0.72 -16.86 8.11
CA ALA A 11 0.46 -17.49 6.81
C ALA A 11 -0.90 -18.23 6.75
N LYS A 12 -1.35 -18.83 7.86
CA LYS A 12 -2.63 -19.55 7.91
C LYS A 12 -3.84 -18.61 7.97
N GLU A 13 -3.71 -17.45 8.60
CA GLU A 13 -4.79 -16.45 8.64
C GLU A 13 -4.97 -15.74 7.29
N ALA A 14 -3.88 -15.51 6.55
CA ALA A 14 -3.93 -14.92 5.21
C ALA A 14 -4.70 -15.77 4.19
N VAL A 15 -4.63 -17.11 4.29
CA VAL A 15 -5.30 -18.05 3.35
C VAL A 15 -6.83 -18.04 3.54
N ASN A 16 -7.32 -17.87 4.76
CA ASN A 16 -8.77 -17.85 5.02
C ASN A 16 -9.44 -16.51 4.62
N ALA A 17 -8.67 -15.43 4.45
CA ALA A 17 -9.18 -14.13 4.01
C ALA A 17 -9.42 -14.03 2.49
N VAL A 18 -8.89 -14.96 1.69
CA VAL A 18 -8.93 -14.92 0.21
C VAL A 18 -10.23 -15.52 -0.37
N GLY A 19 -10.93 -16.38 0.37
CA GLY A 19 -12.09 -17.13 -0.16
C GLY A 19 -13.45 -16.39 -0.22
N LYS A 20 -13.57 -15.17 0.33
CA LYS A 20 -14.87 -14.45 0.44
C LYS A 20 -14.86 -13.04 -0.16
N LYS A 21 -14.24 -12.84 -1.33
CA LYS A 21 -14.39 -11.59 -2.11
C LYS A 21 -15.47 -11.70 -3.18
N ALA A 22 -16.71 -11.93 -2.75
CA ALA A 22 -17.85 -11.47 -3.53
C ALA A 22 -17.95 -9.94 -3.36
N GLY A 23 -17.56 -9.18 -4.38
CA GLY A 23 -17.85 -7.73 -4.49
C GLY A 23 -17.10 -6.78 -3.55
N GLN A 24 -15.79 -6.94 -3.32
CA GLN A 24 -15.05 -5.95 -2.53
C GLN A 24 -14.71 -4.72 -3.37
N MET A 25 -15.55 -3.68 -3.29
CA MET A 25 -15.01 -2.32 -3.24
C MET A 25 -13.91 -2.32 -2.17
N VAL A 26 -12.67 -2.09 -2.57
CA VAL A 26 -11.60 -1.90 -1.59
C VAL A 26 -11.83 -0.52 -0.99
N ASP A 27 -12.31 -0.50 0.25
CA ASP A 27 -12.59 0.76 0.94
C ASP A 27 -11.33 1.63 0.94
N ILE A 28 -11.50 2.92 0.60
CA ILE A 28 -10.42 3.92 0.68
C ILE A 28 -9.76 3.88 2.07
N SER A 29 -10.52 3.58 3.13
CA SER A 29 -10.00 3.39 4.48
C SER A 29 -8.94 2.28 4.57
N LYS A 30 -9.12 1.14 3.89
CA LYS A 30 -8.14 0.05 3.88
C LYS A 30 -6.88 0.46 3.12
N LEU A 31 -7.02 1.12 1.98
CA LEU A 31 -5.88 1.64 1.23
C LEU A 31 -5.08 2.67 2.05
N ARG A 32 -5.77 3.52 2.82
CA ARG A 32 -5.11 4.48 3.73
C ARG A 32 -4.33 3.78 4.85
N LEU A 33 -4.85 2.70 5.41
CA LEU A 33 -4.12 1.91 6.41
C LEU A 33 -2.87 1.27 5.77
N ASN A 34 -3.00 0.68 4.58
CA ASN A 34 -1.86 0.13 3.85
C ASN A 34 -0.79 1.19 3.58
N ALA A 35 -1.19 2.40 3.17
CA ALA A 35 -0.25 3.51 2.96
C ALA A 35 0.45 3.92 4.27
N ALA A 36 -0.26 3.93 5.40
CA ALA A 36 0.34 4.21 6.71
C ALA A 36 1.34 3.11 7.13
N ASP A 37 1.01 1.85 6.90
CA ASP A 37 1.90 0.72 7.20
C ASP A 37 3.17 0.75 6.33
N LEU A 38 3.03 1.05 5.04
CA LEU A 38 4.18 1.22 4.12
C LEU A 38 5.08 2.38 4.58
N ASN A 39 4.53 3.52 4.98
CA ASN A 39 5.32 4.64 5.52
C ASN A 39 6.08 4.27 6.80
N ASN A 40 5.44 3.50 7.69
CA ASN A 40 6.09 3.00 8.90
C ASN A 40 7.23 2.03 8.56
N GLU A 41 7.04 1.15 7.59
CA GLU A 41 8.08 0.22 7.15
C GLU A 41 9.26 0.96 6.49
N ILE A 42 8.99 1.94 5.62
CA ILE A 42 10.02 2.81 5.03
C ILE A 42 10.87 3.47 6.13
N SER A 43 10.21 4.02 7.16
CA SER A 43 10.90 4.64 8.29
C SER A 43 11.83 3.65 9.01
N LYS A 44 11.36 2.43 9.27
CA LYS A 44 12.17 1.36 9.87
C LYS A 44 13.36 0.96 9.00
N ARG A 45 13.18 0.90 7.67
CA ARG A 45 14.27 0.58 6.74
C ARG A 45 15.33 1.67 6.71
N PHE A 46 14.94 2.94 6.75
CA PHE A 46 15.89 4.05 6.89
C PHE A 46 16.67 3.98 8.20
N GLU A 47 16.03 3.65 9.32
CA GLU A 47 16.74 3.46 10.58
C GLU A 47 17.74 2.28 10.52
N ALA A 48 17.34 1.17 9.89
CA ALA A 48 18.23 0.01 9.69
C ALA A 48 19.44 0.37 8.81
N LEU A 49 19.21 1.07 7.69
CA LEU A 49 20.27 1.59 6.82
C LEU A 49 21.23 2.50 7.59
N GLY A 50 20.71 3.42 8.42
CA GLY A 50 21.51 4.30 9.25
C GLY A 50 22.40 3.53 10.23
N ARG A 51 21.88 2.45 10.84
CA ARG A 51 22.66 1.56 11.72
C ARG A 51 23.78 0.85 10.97
N VAL A 52 23.49 0.31 9.77
CA VAL A 52 24.50 -0.33 8.92
C VAL A 52 25.63 0.65 8.61
N ILE A 53 25.30 1.84 8.10
CA ILE A 53 26.33 2.86 7.76
C ILE A 53 27.16 3.26 8.98
N TYR A 54 26.52 3.47 10.13
CA TYR A 54 27.22 3.82 11.37
C TYR A 54 28.23 2.73 11.76
N ASP A 55 27.80 1.47 11.75
CA ASP A 55 28.65 0.33 12.12
C ASP A 55 29.79 0.13 11.13
N SER A 56 29.53 0.25 9.83
CA SER A 56 30.57 0.20 8.78
C SER A 56 31.65 1.26 9.00
N LYS A 57 31.24 2.51 9.30
CA LYS A 57 32.19 3.60 9.56
C LYS A 57 32.94 3.44 10.87
N LYS A 58 32.32 2.88 11.89
CA LYS A 58 32.95 2.64 13.20
C LYS A 58 33.96 1.50 13.17
N THR A 59 33.70 0.46 12.38
CA THR A 59 34.53 -0.76 12.31
C THR A 59 35.52 -0.75 11.15
N GLU A 60 35.53 0.31 10.33
CA GLU A 60 36.27 0.39 9.06
C GLU A 60 35.98 -0.79 8.12
N ASN A 61 34.80 -1.41 8.27
CA ASN A 61 34.36 -2.52 7.46
C ASN A 61 33.59 -2.01 6.24
N ASP A 62 33.85 -2.60 5.08
CA ASP A 62 33.04 -2.32 3.89
C ASP A 62 31.69 -3.03 4.03
N SER A 63 30.61 -2.29 3.77
CA SER A 63 29.25 -2.82 3.77
C SER A 63 28.44 -2.26 2.61
N ALA A 64 29.12 -1.91 1.51
CA ALA A 64 28.50 -1.38 0.30
C ALA A 64 27.36 -2.25 -0.21
N ASP A 65 27.52 -3.58 -0.19
CA ASP A 65 26.48 -4.52 -0.64
C ASP A 65 25.22 -4.43 0.22
N LEU A 66 25.37 -4.45 1.55
CA LEU A 66 24.24 -4.33 2.49
C LEU A 66 23.55 -2.96 2.38
N VAL A 67 24.32 -1.89 2.12
CA VAL A 67 23.78 -0.55 1.88
C VAL A 67 22.96 -0.53 0.60
N ASN A 68 23.48 -1.12 -0.49
CA ASN A 68 22.75 -1.20 -1.77
C ASN A 68 21.46 -2.01 -1.62
N GLU A 69 21.50 -3.15 -0.92
CA GLU A 69 20.29 -3.95 -0.64
C GLU A 69 19.25 -3.17 0.16
N CYS A 70 19.68 -2.40 1.17
CA CYS A 70 18.78 -1.54 1.94
C CYS A 70 18.14 -0.44 1.07
N ILE A 71 18.92 0.17 0.17
CA ILE A 71 18.42 1.20 -0.76
C ILE A 71 17.38 0.60 -1.69
N THR A 72 17.68 -0.51 -2.36
CA THR A 72 16.73 -1.19 -3.25
C THR A 72 15.44 -1.56 -2.53
N ALA A 73 15.52 -2.08 -1.31
CA ALA A 73 14.33 -2.40 -0.52
C ALA A 73 13.49 -1.16 -0.15
N ILE A 74 14.12 -0.01 0.06
CA ILE A 74 13.41 1.26 0.31
C ILE A 74 12.72 1.74 -0.97
N ASP A 75 13.40 1.67 -2.12
CA ASP A 75 12.84 2.07 -3.41
C ASP A 75 11.60 1.23 -3.76
N GLU A 76 11.67 -0.10 -3.57
CA GLU A 76 10.53 -1.00 -3.77
C GLU A 76 9.32 -0.66 -2.87
N LEU A 77 9.58 -0.21 -1.63
CA LEU A 77 8.51 0.22 -0.72
C LEU A 77 7.88 1.55 -1.17
N TYR A 78 8.67 2.47 -1.72
CA TYR A 78 8.15 3.70 -2.32
C TYR A 78 7.29 3.41 -3.55
N GLU A 79 7.73 2.51 -4.44
CA GLU A 79 6.92 2.10 -5.60
C GLU A 79 5.56 1.51 -5.17
N GLN A 80 5.54 0.70 -4.11
CA GLN A 80 4.30 0.17 -3.54
C GLN A 80 3.42 1.27 -2.94
N LEU A 81 4.02 2.24 -2.24
CA LEU A 81 3.29 3.36 -1.64
C LEU A 81 2.65 4.24 -2.72
N ASP A 82 3.38 4.53 -3.80
CA ASP A 82 2.88 5.30 -4.94
C ASP A 82 1.71 4.57 -5.62
N ALA A 83 1.83 3.26 -5.85
CA ALA A 83 0.74 2.46 -6.41
C ALA A 83 -0.53 2.50 -5.53
N VAL A 84 -0.39 2.46 -4.20
CA VAL A 84 -1.54 2.57 -3.27
C VAL A 84 -2.13 3.98 -3.30
N ASN A 85 -1.31 5.02 -3.37
CA ASN A 85 -1.76 6.41 -3.45
C ASN A 85 -2.51 6.69 -4.76
N ASP A 86 -2.05 6.12 -5.87
CA ASP A 86 -2.73 6.21 -7.17
C ASP A 86 -4.10 5.54 -7.13
N GLN A 87 -4.22 4.37 -6.49
CA GLN A 87 -5.51 3.71 -6.28
C GLN A 87 -6.45 4.56 -5.43
N ILE A 88 -5.96 5.21 -4.37
CA ILE A 88 -6.76 6.13 -3.56
C ILE A 88 -7.24 7.32 -4.38
N SER A 89 -6.36 7.90 -5.21
CA SER A 89 -6.69 9.03 -6.08
C SER A 89 -7.75 8.63 -7.11
N ALA A 90 -7.58 7.49 -7.77
CA ALA A 90 -8.51 6.96 -8.76
C ALA A 90 -9.90 6.67 -8.18
N LEU A 91 -9.99 6.27 -6.91
CA LEU A 91 -11.26 6.07 -6.20
C LEU A 91 -11.90 7.38 -5.73
N ARG A 92 -11.10 8.40 -5.37
CA ARG A 92 -11.63 9.74 -5.03
C ARG A 92 -12.20 10.48 -6.23
N SER A 93 -11.65 10.25 -7.42
CA SER A 93 -12.11 10.84 -8.68
C SER A 93 -13.33 10.13 -9.26
N ARG A 94 -14.19 9.53 -8.42
CA ARG A 94 -15.44 8.87 -8.82
C ARG A 94 -16.62 9.42 -8.03
N VAL A 95 -17.76 9.52 -8.71
CA VAL A 95 -19.04 9.94 -8.14
C VAL A 95 -20.07 8.82 -8.32
N ILE A 96 -20.92 8.63 -7.31
CA ILE A 96 -21.98 7.63 -7.34
C ILE A 96 -23.27 8.30 -7.82
N CYS A 97 -23.87 7.73 -8.87
CA CYS A 97 -25.17 8.17 -9.38
C CYS A 97 -26.27 7.94 -8.33
N LYS A 98 -26.87 9.01 -7.81
CA LYS A 98 -27.97 8.94 -6.83
C LYS A 98 -29.24 8.24 -7.35
N LYS A 99 -29.42 8.13 -8.68
CA LYS A 99 -30.60 7.51 -9.29
C LYS A 99 -30.48 6.00 -9.45
N CYS A 100 -29.32 5.50 -9.83
CA CYS A 100 -29.13 4.07 -10.17
C CYS A 100 -27.98 3.38 -9.44
N GLY A 101 -27.19 4.11 -8.63
CA GLY A 101 -26.06 3.57 -7.89
C GLY A 101 -24.80 3.31 -8.73
N ALA A 102 -24.82 3.58 -10.04
CA ALA A 102 -23.65 3.38 -10.89
C ALA A 102 -22.52 4.35 -10.54
N GLU A 103 -21.29 3.84 -10.56
CA GLU A 103 -20.08 4.62 -10.34
C GLU A 103 -19.64 5.29 -11.65
N ASN A 104 -19.33 6.59 -11.59
CA ASN A 104 -19.01 7.43 -12.74
C ASN A 104 -17.74 8.25 -12.47
N PRO A 105 -16.99 8.69 -13.50
CA PRO A 105 -15.90 9.65 -13.32
C PRO A 105 -16.37 10.94 -12.65
N ALA A 106 -15.55 11.55 -11.80
CA ALA A 106 -15.89 12.80 -11.10
C ALA A 106 -16.08 14.02 -12.02
N GLU A 107 -15.69 13.93 -13.29
CA GLU A 107 -15.93 14.97 -14.30
C GLU A 107 -17.18 14.70 -15.15
N ALA A 108 -17.84 13.55 -14.96
CA ALA A 108 -18.98 13.17 -15.77
C ALA A 108 -20.22 14.00 -15.42
N CYS A 109 -20.75 14.77 -16.37
CA CYS A 109 -22.00 15.51 -16.16
C CYS A 109 -23.25 14.61 -16.14
N TYR A 110 -23.18 13.42 -16.74
CA TYR A 110 -24.30 12.47 -16.87
C TYR A 110 -23.85 11.05 -16.56
N CYS A 111 -24.75 10.26 -15.98
CA CYS A 111 -24.52 8.86 -15.65
C CYS A 111 -24.41 8.00 -16.91
N ASN A 112 -23.33 7.23 -17.03
CA ASN A 112 -23.05 6.31 -18.13
C ASN A 112 -24.07 5.15 -18.25
N MET A 113 -24.74 4.78 -17.14
CA MET A 113 -25.70 3.67 -17.12
C MET A 113 -27.15 4.10 -17.34
N CYS A 114 -27.57 5.24 -16.78
CA CYS A 114 -28.99 5.63 -16.76
C CYS A 114 -29.28 7.03 -17.31
N GLY A 115 -28.25 7.76 -17.76
CA GLY A 115 -28.38 9.08 -18.38
C GLY A 115 -28.81 10.21 -17.43
N SER A 116 -28.98 9.95 -16.13
CA SER A 116 -29.32 11.03 -15.18
C SER A 116 -28.16 11.99 -15.01
N LYS A 117 -28.45 13.28 -14.90
CA LYS A 117 -27.45 14.29 -14.56
C LYS A 117 -26.80 13.95 -13.20
N LEU A 118 -25.49 14.04 -13.13
CA LEU A 118 -24.72 13.83 -11.91
C LEU A 118 -24.49 15.18 -11.22
N ASP A 119 -24.63 15.20 -9.89
CA ASP A 119 -24.20 16.32 -9.07
C ASP A 119 -22.69 16.18 -8.86
N VAL A 120 -21.92 16.55 -9.90
CA VAL A 120 -20.46 16.74 -9.81
C VAL A 120 -20.13 18.02 -9.06
#